data_AF-A0A847Q0P9-F1
#
_entry.id   AF-A0A847Q0P9-F1
#
_cell.length_a   1.000
_cell.length_b   1.000
_cell.length_c   1.000
_cell.angle_alpha   90.00
_cell.angle_beta   90.00
_cell.angle_gamma   90.00
#
_symmetry.space_group_name_H-M   'P 1'
#
loop_
_entity.id
_entity.type
_entity.pdbx_description
1 polymer ?
#
loop_
_entity_poly.entity_id
_entity_poly.type
_entity_poly.pdbx_seq_one_letter_code
_entity_poly.pdbx_strand_id
1 'polypeptide(L)'
;MTRRRQLLTAAVLLGTALAVSQIAFYNWRIVLALEMRELEEIRTSLQREVRQLENRRAELTAPARLAEIGSALGLAPLPLDRMALCCGSAEGRSGDVATLP
;
A
#
# COMPACT_ATOMS: atom_id res chain seq x y z
N MET A 1 -57.30 24.35 -22.80
CA MET A 1 -56.93 23.45 -21.68
C MET A 1 -55.80 22.47 -22.00
N THR A 2 -55.55 22.13 -23.28
CA THR A 2 -54.52 21.17 -23.72
C THR A 2 -53.07 21.60 -23.43
N ARG A 3 -52.70 22.88 -23.61
CA ARG A 3 -51.34 23.38 -23.35
C ARG A 3 -50.89 23.24 -21.89
N ARG A 4 -51.77 23.50 -20.91
CA ARG A 4 -51.44 23.34 -19.48
C ARG A 4 -51.15 21.88 -19.14
N ARG A 5 -51.92 20.94 -19.68
CA ARG A 5 -51.66 19.50 -19.51
C ARG A 5 -50.33 19.09 -20.13
N GLN A 6 -50.02 19.56 -21.34
CA GLN A 6 -48.74 19.28 -22.00
C GLN A 6 -47.53 19.81 -21.22
N LEU A 7 -47.63 21.01 -20.64
CA LEU A 7 -46.58 21.58 -19.81
C LEU A 7 -46.36 20.77 -18.52
N LEU A 8 -47.44 20.31 -17.87
CA LEU A 8 -47.33 19.48 -16.67
C LEU A 8 -46.69 18.13 -16.99
N THR A 9 -47.08 17.47 -18.09
CA THR A 9 -46.46 16.20 -18.49
C THR A 9 -45.00 16.36 -18.85
N ALA A 10 -44.64 17.46 -19.53
CA ALA A 10 -43.25 17.76 -19.86
C ALA A 10 -42.42 18.04 -18.59
N ALA A 11 -42.96 18.78 -17.63
CA ALA A 11 -42.29 19.06 -16.36
C ALA A 11 -42.05 17.79 -15.54
N VAL A 12 -43.03 16.88 -15.48
CA VAL A 12 -42.88 15.60 -14.79
C VAL A 12 -41.82 14.73 -15.45
N LEU A 13 -41.85 14.61 -16.79
CA LEU A 13 -40.83 13.85 -17.54
C LEU A 13 -39.43 14.42 -17.36
N LEU A 14 -39.29 15.74 -17.39
CA LEU A 14 -38.00 16.38 -17.16
C LEU A 14 -37.50 16.13 -15.74
N GLY A 15 -38.39 16.24 -14.74
CA GLY A 15 -38.07 15.99 -13.35
C GLY A 15 -37.62 14.55 -13.09
N THR A 16 -38.31 13.56 -13.66
CA THR A 16 -37.93 12.15 -13.53
C THR A 16 -36.62 11.86 -14.26
N ALA A 17 -36.41 12.43 -15.45
CA ALA A 17 -35.16 12.28 -16.19
C ALA A 17 -33.96 12.82 -15.39
N LEU A 18 -34.11 13.99 -14.76
CA LEU A 18 -33.07 14.56 -13.90
C LEU A 18 -32.80 13.70 -12.67
N ALA A 19 -33.84 13.18 -12.02
CA ALA A 19 -33.69 12.29 -10.87
C ALA A 19 -32.94 11.00 -11.23
N VAL A 20 -33.31 10.35 -12.33
CA VAL A 20 -32.63 9.14 -12.83
C VAL A 20 -31.18 9.47 -13.20
N SER A 21 -30.94 10.61 -13.84
CA SER A 21 -29.58 11.06 -14.18
C SER A 21 -28.71 11.26 -12.94
N GLN A 22 -29.25 11.82 -11.86
CA GLN A 22 -28.49 11.99 -10.61
C GLN A 22 -28.14 10.65 -9.97
N ILE A 23 -29.09 9.71 -9.95
CA ILE A 23 -28.86 8.36 -9.41
C ILE A 23 -27.79 7.63 -10.24
N ALA A 24 -27.89 7.70 -11.57
CA ALA A 24 -26.90 7.11 -12.47
C ALA A 24 -25.50 7.70 -12.24
N PHE A 25 -25.39 9.02 -12.09
CA PHE A 25 -24.12 9.69 -11.83
C PHE A 25 -23.54 9.30 -10.47
N TYR A 26 -24.39 9.20 -9.43
CA TYR A 26 -23.96 8.78 -8.10
C TYR A 26 -23.43 7.34 -8.11
N ASN A 27 -24.15 6.43 -8.77
CA ASN A 27 -23.74 5.03 -8.92
C ASN A 27 -22.44 4.91 -9.71
N TRP A 28 -22.31 5.64 -10.82
CA TRP A 28 -21.07 5.69 -11.61
C TRP A 28 -19.88 6.11 -10.75
N ARG A 29 -20.07 7.16 -9.94
CA ARG A 29 -19.01 7.66 -9.05
C ARG A 29 -18.61 6.63 -7.98
N ILE A 30 -19.56 5.86 -7.45
CA ILE A 30 -19.26 4.79 -6.51
C ILE A 30 -18.46 3.68 -7.18
N VAL A 31 -18.88 3.23 -8.37
CA VAL A 31 -18.17 2.18 -9.12
C VAL A 31 -16.74 2.63 -9.40
N LEU A 32 -16.55 3.85 -9.89
CA LEU A 32 -15.23 4.39 -10.15
C LEU A 32 -14.37 4.46 -8.87
N ALA A 33 -14.95 4.84 -7.74
CA ALA A 33 -14.23 4.88 -6.46
C ALA A 33 -13.82 3.48 -5.97
N LEU A 34 -14.66 2.47 -6.20
CA LEU A 34 -14.36 1.08 -5.87
C LEU A 34 -13.24 0.53 -6.76
N GLU A 35 -13.31 0.76 -8.07
CA GLU A 35 -12.27 0.35 -9.01
C GLU A 35 -10.92 1.00 -8.69
N MET A 36 -10.91 2.29 -8.38
CA MET A 36 -9.69 3.00 -7.98
C MET A 36 -9.09 2.41 -6.71
N ARG A 37 -9.92 2.05 -5.74
CA ARG A 37 -9.47 1.43 -4.49
C ARG A 37 -8.90 0.03 -4.73
N GLU A 38 -9.56 -0.77 -5.57
CA GLU A 38 -9.06 -2.09 -5.95
C GLU A 38 -7.70 -1.99 -6.67
N LEU A 39 -7.57 -1.05 -7.61
CA LEU A 39 -6.30 -0.77 -8.27
C LEU A 39 -5.21 -0.35 -7.27
N GLU A 40 -5.54 0.43 -6.25
CA GLU A 40 -4.61 0.86 -5.23
C GLU A 40 -4.20 -0.30 -4.29
N GLU A 41 -5.12 -1.17 -3.94
CA GLU A 41 -4.84 -2.40 -3.19
C GLU A 41 -3.92 -3.34 -3.98
N ILE A 42 -4.17 -3.53 -5.28
CA ILE A 42 -3.29 -4.31 -6.17
C ILE A 42 -1.92 -3.66 -6.31
N ARG A 43 -1.86 -2.33 -6.47
CA ARG A 43 -0.58 -1.61 -6.57
C ARG A 43 0.24 -1.77 -5.30
N THR A 44 -0.38 -1.63 -4.13
CA THR A 44 0.31 -1.75 -2.84
C THR A 44 0.76 -3.18 -2.56
N SER A 45 0.00 -4.20 -2.96
CA SER A 45 0.43 -5.60 -2.84
C SER A 45 1.65 -5.88 -3.74
N LEU A 46 1.62 -5.49 -5.01
CA LEU A 46 2.76 -5.63 -5.92
C LEU A 46 4.00 -4.90 -5.39
N GLN A 47 3.85 -3.67 -4.87
CA GLN A 47 4.98 -2.95 -4.29
C GLN A 47 5.60 -3.67 -3.09
N ARG A 48 4.78 -4.35 -2.27
CA ARG A 48 5.29 -5.17 -1.18
C ARG A 48 6.06 -6.38 -1.70
N GLU A 49 5.54 -7.06 -2.72
CA GLU A 49 6.22 -8.19 -3.35
C GLU A 49 7.56 -7.79 -3.97
N VAL A 50 7.60 -6.67 -4.69
CA VAL A 50 8.84 -6.11 -5.25
C VAL A 50 9.86 -5.87 -4.14
N ARG A 51 9.47 -5.19 -3.05
CA ARG A 51 10.38 -4.97 -1.91
C ARG A 51 10.85 -6.26 -1.27
N GLN A 52 9.99 -7.26 -1.14
CA GLN A 52 10.39 -8.56 -0.60
C GLN A 52 11.40 -9.27 -1.51
N LEU A 53 11.18 -9.23 -2.82
CA LEU A 53 12.10 -9.80 -3.79
C LEU A 53 13.45 -9.06 -3.82
N GLU A 54 13.42 -7.73 -3.72
CA GLU A 54 14.64 -6.91 -3.58
C GLU A 54 15.41 -7.25 -2.31
N ASN A 55 14.72 -7.41 -1.18
CA ASN A 55 15.34 -7.82 0.08
C ASN A 55 15.96 -9.22 -0.04
N ARG A 56 15.24 -10.19 -0.60
CA ARG A 56 15.78 -11.55 -0.83
C ARG A 56 16.99 -11.53 -1.77
N ARG A 57 16.94 -10.71 -2.82
CA ARG A 57 18.09 -10.52 -3.72
C ARG A 57 19.27 -9.92 -2.96
N ALA A 58 19.04 -8.92 -2.11
CA ALA A 58 20.09 -8.34 -1.28
C ALA A 58 20.67 -9.36 -0.31
N GLU A 59 19.83 -10.16 0.37
CA GLU A 59 20.28 -11.24 1.27
C GLU A 59 21.15 -12.28 0.54
N LEU A 60 20.77 -12.66 -0.68
CA LEU A 60 21.53 -13.62 -1.49
C LEU A 60 22.83 -13.04 -2.05
N THR A 61 22.84 -11.73 -2.37
CA THR A 61 24.01 -11.08 -2.98
C THR A 61 24.98 -10.48 -1.96
N ALA A 62 24.52 -10.14 -0.75
CA ALA A 62 25.35 -9.63 0.34
C ALA A 62 26.53 -10.56 0.70
N PRO A 63 26.38 -11.87 0.92
CA PRO A 63 27.50 -12.75 1.27
C PRO A 63 28.49 -12.89 0.12
N ALA A 64 28.02 -12.97 -1.13
CA ALA A 64 28.88 -13.01 -2.32
C ALA A 64 29.69 -11.72 -2.49
N ARG A 65 29.04 -10.55 -2.34
CA ARG A 65 29.70 -9.24 -2.38
C ARG A 65 30.68 -9.03 -1.23
N LEU A 66 30.33 -9.48 -0.02
CA LEU A 66 31.22 -9.38 1.15
C LEU A 66 32.47 -10.26 0.98
N ALA A 67 32.33 -11.45 0.41
CA ALA A 67 33.47 -12.32 0.10
C ALA A 67 34.38 -11.70 -0.98
N GLU A 68 33.80 -11.12 -2.03
CA GLU A 68 34.53 -10.44 -3.10
C GLU A 68 35.32 -9.22 -2.55
N ILE A 69 34.65 -8.35 -1.79
CA ILE A 69 35.29 -7.18 -1.17
C ILE A 69 36.36 -7.60 -0.14
N GLY A 70 36.08 -8.63 0.67
CA GLY A 70 37.05 -9.18 1.61
C GLY A 70 38.32 -9.67 0.91
N SER A 71 38.16 -10.40 -0.21
CA SER A 71 39.29 -10.86 -1.02
C SER A 71 40.07 -9.71 -1.65
N ALA A 72 39.38 -8.66 -2.13
CA ALA A 72 40.01 -7.48 -2.72
C ALA A 72 40.80 -6.66 -1.68
N LEU A 73 40.37 -6.67 -0.42
CA LEU A 73 41.06 -6.03 0.70
C LEU A 73 42.13 -6.91 1.35
N GLY A 74 42.39 -8.11 0.83
CA GLY A 74 43.37 -9.05 1.38
C GLY A 74 42.97 -9.68 2.72
N LEU A 75 41.69 -9.57 3.10
CA LEU A 75 41.13 -10.20 4.28
C LEU A 75 40.81 -11.67 3.97
N ALA A 76 41.28 -12.58 4.82
CA ALA A 76 40.90 -13.99 4.72
C ALA A 76 39.36 -14.12 4.80
N PRO A 77 38.73 -15.01 4.01
CA PRO A 77 37.29 -15.16 4.00
C PRO A 77 36.78 -15.48 5.41
N LEU A 78 36.01 -14.58 5.99
CA LEU A 78 35.43 -14.81 7.32
C LEU A 78 34.45 -15.99 7.24
N PRO A 79 34.54 -16.98 8.16
CA PRO A 79 33.55 -18.04 8.23
C PRO A 79 32.21 -17.44 8.65
N LEU A 80 31.32 -17.24 7.68
CA LEU A 80 29.97 -16.68 7.84
C LEU A 80 29.05 -17.53 8.72
N ASP A 81 29.48 -18.71 9.15
CA ASP A 81 28.70 -19.69 9.91
C ASP A 81 28.32 -19.24 11.34
N ARG A 82 28.80 -18.07 11.82
CA ARG A 82 28.60 -17.61 13.20
C ARG A 82 28.23 -16.14 13.39
N MET A 83 27.97 -15.36 12.34
CA MET A 83 27.45 -14.00 12.52
C MET A 83 25.92 -14.02 12.52
N ALA A 84 25.35 -14.46 13.64
CA ALA A 84 23.98 -14.09 13.97
C ALA A 84 23.94 -12.56 14.02
N LEU A 85 23.18 -11.96 13.10
CA LEU A 85 22.85 -10.54 13.13
C LEU A 85 22.14 -10.26 14.45
N CYS A 86 22.86 -9.77 15.46
CA CYS A 86 22.26 -9.05 16.56
C CYS A 86 21.66 -7.76 15.97
N CYS A 87 20.44 -7.86 15.44
CA CYS A 87 19.59 -6.70 15.28
C CYS A 87 19.45 -6.06 16.66
N GLY A 88 20.15 -4.95 16.87
CA GLY A 88 20.01 -4.12 18.05
C GLY A 88 18.56 -3.66 18.15
N SER A 89 17.81 -4.35 19.00
CA SER A 89 16.54 -3.90 19.55
C SER A 89 16.83 -2.70 20.45
N ALA A 90 16.98 -1.52 19.85
CA ALA A 90 16.96 -0.25 20.56
C ALA A 90 15.51 0.08 20.95
N GLU A 91 14.94 -0.72 21.84
CA GLU A 91 13.68 -0.40 22.53
C GLU A 91 14.05 0.08 23.93
N GLY A 92 14.34 1.37 24.02
CA GLY A 92 14.53 2.09 25.28
C GLY A 92 13.20 2.12 26.05
N ARG A 93 12.93 1.06 26.80
CA ARG A 93 11.86 1.05 27.80
C ARG A 93 12.38 1.71 29.07
N SER A 94 12.21 3.02 29.09
CA SER A 94 12.20 3.86 30.28
C SER A 94 11.23 3.30 31.31
N GLY A 95 11.69 3.15 32.56
CA GLY A 95 10.82 2.93 33.72
C GLY A 95 11.30 1.82 34.66
N ASP A 96 12.32 2.10 35.46
CA ASP A 96 12.50 1.46 36.77
C ASP A 96 13.06 2.50 37.75
N VAL A 97 12.16 3.29 38.34
CA VAL A 97 12.41 3.93 39.64
C VAL A 97 11.86 2.96 40.67
N ALA A 98 12.71 2.00 41.05
CA ALA A 98 12.45 1.16 42.21
C ALA A 98 12.53 2.03 43.46
N THR A 99 11.36 2.25 44.08
CA THR A 99 11.21 2.79 45.43
C THR A 99 11.68 1.72 46.41
N LEU A 100 12.77 1.96 47.12
CA LEU A 100 13.18 1.17 48.29
C LEU A 100 12.58 1.83 49.56
N PRO A 101 12.14 1.05 50.56
CA PRO A 101 11.66 1.56 51.84
C PRO A 101 12.76 2.17 52.71
#